data_AF-A0A8T3YNN5-F1
#
_entry.id   AF-A0A8T3YNN5-F1
#
_cell.length_a   1.000
_cell.length_b   1.000
_cell.length_c   1.000
_cell.angle_alpha   90.00
_cell.angle_beta   90.00
_cell.angle_gamma   90.00
#
_symmetry.space_group_name_H-M   'P 1'
#
loop_
_entity.id
_entity.type
_entity.pdbx_description
1 polymer ?
#
loop_
_entity_poly.entity_id
_entity_poly.type
_entity_poly.pdbx_seq_one_letter_code
_entity_poly.pdbx_strand_id
1 'polypeptide(L)'
;MEFRKITLTLPEPLYNEGMHLIKSGLFSNFSDLVRSGIREEFKGLQPIIKEFDDRLIYNDKVLVSGVKQSIKEAKAGKGKRLKSEKEMDKYFEEL
;
A
#
# COMPACT_ATOMS: atom_id res chain seq x y z
N MET A 1 0.46 -14.60 7.31
CA MET A 1 1.45 -13.51 7.36
C MET A 1 2.83 -14.13 7.48
N GLU A 2 3.69 -13.99 6.47
CA GLU A 2 5.08 -14.45 6.57
C GLU A 2 5.87 -13.49 7.46
N PHE A 3 6.49 -14.00 8.52
CA PHE A 3 7.32 -13.21 9.41
C PHE A 3 8.76 -13.21 8.89
N ARG A 4 9.26 -12.06 8.42
CA ARG A 4 10.65 -11.91 7.98
C ARG A 4 11.49 -11.37 9.12
N LYS A 5 12.49 -12.16 9.54
CA LYS A 5 13.48 -11.71 10.51
C LYS A 5 14.53 -10.87 9.79
N ILE A 6 14.85 -9.71 10.36
CA ILE A 6 15.87 -8.78 9.85
C ILE A 6 16.90 -8.56 10.95
N THR A 7 18.17 -8.56 10.56
CA THR A 7 19.29 -8.19 11.41
C THR A 7 19.83 -6.87 10.90
N LEU A 8 19.98 -5.89 11.77
CA LEU A 8 20.44 -4.55 11.43
C LEU A 8 21.67 -4.21 12.29
N THR A 9 22.66 -3.61 11.66
CA THR A 9 23.81 -3.04 12.35
C THR A 9 23.62 -1.53 12.42
N LEU A 10 23.78 -0.97 13.62
CA LEU A 10 23.59 0.46 13.87
C LEU A 10 24.88 1.07 14.41
N PRO A 11 25.22 2.31 14.01
CA PRO A 11 26.21 3.11 14.71
C PRO A 11 25.86 3.27 16.19
N GLU A 12 26.88 3.27 17.05
CA GLU A 12 26.71 3.38 18.50
C GLU A 12 25.89 4.60 18.95
N PRO A 13 26.06 5.81 18.37
CA PRO A 13 25.23 6.96 18.75
C PRO A 13 23.73 6.72 18.54
N LEU A 14 23.35 6.14 17.39
CA LEU A 14 21.96 5.84 17.06
C LEU A 14 21.38 4.74 17.95
N TYR A 15 22.21 3.76 18.32
CA TYR A 15 21.81 2.75 19.28
C TYR A 15 21.49 3.37 20.65
N ASN A 16 22.34 4.29 21.12
CA ASN A 16 22.17 4.96 22.41
C ASN A 16 20.91 5.84 22.44
N GLU A 17 20.66 6.60 21.37
CA GLU A 17 19.43 7.37 21.22
C GLU A 17 18.19 6.48 21.20
N GLY A 18 18.21 5.40 20.40
CA GLY A 18 17.11 4.44 20.36
C GLY A 18 16.84 3.79 21.72
N MET A 19 17.89 3.50 22.49
CA MET A 19 17.76 2.97 23.83
C MET A 19 17.16 4.00 24.81
N HIS A 20 17.47 5.28 24.64
CA HIS A 20 16.86 6.34 25.43
C HIS A 20 15.34 6.41 25.20
N LEU A 21 14.89 6.30 23.95
CA LEU A 21 13.47 6.28 23.58
C LEU A 21 12.72 5.06 24.15
N ILE A 22 13.39 3.91 24.25
CA ILE A 22 12.80 2.72 24.88
C ILE A 22 12.71 2.93 26.40
N LYS A 23 13.78 3.43 27.03
CA LYS A 23 13.81 3.69 28.48
C LYS A 23 12.81 4.76 28.92
N SER A 24 12.49 5.73 28.06
CA SER A 24 11.45 6.73 28.33
C SER A 24 10.03 6.19 28.16
N GLY A 25 9.86 4.95 27.69
CA GLY A 25 8.57 4.30 27.51
C GLY A 25 7.84 4.70 26.22
N LEU A 26 8.47 5.46 25.32
CA LEU A 26 7.90 5.78 24.01
C LEU A 26 7.75 4.53 23.12
N PHE A 27 8.65 3.56 23.29
CA PHE A 27 8.61 2.28 22.58
C PHE A 27 8.80 1.10 23.53
N SER A 28 8.12 0.00 23.22
CA SER A 28 8.12 -1.21 24.04
C SER A 28 9.48 -1.93 24.03
N ASN A 29 10.16 -1.92 22.87
CA ASN A 29 11.46 -2.53 22.64
C ASN A 29 12.07 -2.03 21.32
N PHE A 30 13.31 -2.43 21.03
CA PHE A 30 14.03 -1.99 19.84
C PHE A 30 13.37 -2.42 18.53
N SER A 31 12.74 -3.60 18.51
CA SER A 31 12.02 -4.05 17.30
C SER A 31 10.78 -3.21 17.03
N ASP A 32 10.10 -2.72 18.07
CA ASP A 32 8.94 -1.84 17.97
C ASP A 32 9.34 -0.49 17.37
N LEU A 33 10.40 0.12 17.92
CA LEU A 33 11.01 1.35 17.40
C LEU A 33 11.36 1.23 15.91
N VAL A 34 12.11 0.19 15.54
CA VAL A 34 12.54 -0.03 14.15
C VAL A 34 11.35 -0.26 13.22
N ARG A 35 10.36 -1.05 13.64
CA ARG A 35 9.14 -1.27 12.82
C ARG A 35 8.37 0.03 12.61
N SER A 36 8.28 0.88 13.64
CA SER A 36 7.61 2.17 13.53
C SER A 36 8.34 3.08 12.54
N GLY A 37 9.67 3.18 12.65
CA GLY A 37 10.49 3.96 11.72
C GLY A 37 10.34 3.47 10.28
N ILE A 38 10.53 2.16 10.04
CA ILE A 38 10.34 1.57 8.70
C ILE A 38 8.94 1.86 8.18
N ARG A 39 7.89 1.68 8.99
CA ARG A 39 6.51 1.92 8.55
C ARG A 39 6.30 3.38 8.13
N GLU A 40 6.87 4.33 8.87
CA GLU A 40 6.73 5.74 8.57
C GLU A 40 7.44 6.13 7.27
N GLU A 41 8.68 5.66 7.07
CA GLU A 41 9.40 5.82 5.82
C GLU A 41 8.62 5.21 4.65
N PHE A 42 8.04 4.02 4.84
CA PHE A 42 7.22 3.39 3.81
C PHE A 42 5.95 4.19 3.49
N LYS A 43 5.30 4.83 4.47
CA LYS A 43 4.17 5.74 4.20
C LYS A 43 4.62 6.95 3.38
N GLY A 44 5.78 7.53 3.70
CA GLY A 44 6.38 8.61 2.92
C GLY A 44 6.72 8.20 1.49
N LEU A 45 7.07 6.93 1.28
CA LEU A 45 7.34 6.34 -0.03
C LEU A 45 6.09 5.88 -0.78
N GLN A 46 4.92 5.73 -0.13
CA GLN A 46 3.69 5.29 -0.80
C GLN A 46 3.27 6.13 -2.02
N PRO A 47 3.47 7.47 -2.10
CA PRO A 47 3.21 8.21 -3.33
C PRO A 47 4.07 7.74 -4.50
N ILE A 48 5.35 7.48 -4.25
CA ILE A 48 6.33 7.03 -5.26
C ILE A 48 6.09 5.55 -5.62
N ILE A 49 5.76 4.73 -4.62
CA ILE A 49 5.43 3.33 -4.84
C ILE A 49 4.10 3.20 -5.58
N LYS A 50 3.09 4.04 -5.33
CA LYS A 50 1.83 4.04 -6.11
C LYS A 50 2.06 4.33 -7.60
N GLU A 51 2.97 5.25 -7.95
CA GLU A 51 3.33 5.47 -9.36
C GLU A 51 4.07 4.27 -10.00
N PHE A 52 4.82 3.52 -9.19
CA PHE A 52 5.42 2.25 -9.61
C PHE A 52 4.41 1.10 -9.65
N ASP A 53 3.43 1.10 -8.74
CA ASP A 53 2.41 0.06 -8.57
C ASP A 53 1.29 0.21 -9.62
N ASP A 54 0.96 1.40 -10.11
CA ASP A 54 0.06 1.53 -11.28
C ASP A 54 0.64 0.88 -12.55
N ARG A 55 1.96 0.62 -12.60
CA ARG A 55 2.61 -0.21 -13.64
C ARG A 55 2.66 -1.71 -13.28
N LEU A 56 2.28 -2.09 -12.05
CA LEU A 56 2.41 -3.42 -11.44
C LEU A 56 1.09 -4.00 -10.86
N ILE A 57 0.00 -3.22 -10.78
CA ILE A 57 -1.35 -3.62 -10.33
C ILE A 57 -2.01 -4.47 -11.42
N TYR A 58 -1.47 -5.65 -11.64
CA TYR A 58 -2.18 -6.83 -12.13
C TYR A 58 -1.50 -8.10 -11.58
N ASN A 59 -1.11 -8.09 -10.30
CA ASN A 59 -0.51 -9.26 -9.65
C ASN A 59 -1.53 -10.21 -9.01
N ASP A 60 -2.80 -9.82 -8.84
CA ASP A 60 -3.82 -10.73 -8.32
C ASP A 60 -4.61 -11.40 -9.46
N LYS A 61 -4.21 -12.63 -9.80
CA LYS A 61 -4.72 -13.37 -10.97
C LYS A 61 -6.25 -13.49 -10.99
N VAL A 62 -6.89 -13.55 -9.81
CA VAL A 62 -8.35 -13.70 -9.69
C VAL A 62 -9.06 -12.38 -10.04
N LEU A 63 -8.61 -11.25 -9.51
CA LEU A 63 -9.14 -9.93 -9.87
C LEU A 63 -8.88 -9.59 -11.34
N VAL A 64 -7.68 -9.90 -11.84
CA VAL A 64 -7.34 -9.74 -13.27
C VAL A 64 -8.28 -10.57 -14.15
N SER A 65 -8.59 -11.81 -13.74
CA SER A 65 -9.53 -12.66 -14.46
C SER A 65 -10.96 -12.12 -14.41
N GLY A 66 -11.42 -11.63 -13.26
CA GLY A 66 -12.75 -11.04 -13.09
C GLY A 66 -12.94 -9.77 -13.90
N VAL A 67 -11.93 -8.88 -13.93
CA VAL A 67 -11.94 -7.67 -14.76
C VAL A 67 -11.89 -8.03 -16.24
N LYS A 68 -11.02 -8.96 -16.65
CA LYS A 68 -10.96 -9.42 -18.07
C LYS A 68 -12.26 -10.07 -18.52
N GLN A 69 -12.89 -10.85 -17.66
CA GLN A 69 -14.17 -11.50 -17.95
C GLN A 69 -15.30 -10.47 -18.03
N SER A 70 -15.34 -9.50 -17.11
CA SER A 70 -16.31 -8.39 -17.14
C SER A 70 -16.18 -7.55 -18.42
N ILE A 71 -14.96 -7.25 -18.86
CA ILE A 71 -14.71 -6.55 -20.14
C ILE A 71 -15.19 -7.39 -21.34
N LYS A 72 -14.95 -8.71 -21.32
CA LYS A 72 -15.39 -9.62 -22.40
C LYS A 72 -16.91 -9.73 -22.47
N GLU A 73 -17.60 -9.81 -21.34
CA GLU A 73 -19.06 -9.87 -21.25
C GLU A 73 -19.71 -8.53 -21.64
N ALA A 74 -19.09 -7.39 -21.30
CA ALA A 74 -19.52 -6.08 -21.78
C ALA A 74 -19.40 -5.94 -23.30
N LYS A 75 -18.30 -6.41 -23.90
CA LYS A 75 -18.11 -6.41 -25.37
C LYS A 75 -19.08 -7.34 -26.10
N ALA A 76 -19.47 -8.44 -25.46
CA ALA A 76 -20.49 -9.35 -25.98
C ALA A 76 -21.94 -8.84 -25.77
N GLY A 77 -22.12 -7.61 -25.27
CA GLY A 77 -23.43 -6.99 -25.06
C GLY A 77 -24.22 -7.55 -23.86
N LYS A 78 -23.58 -8.37 -23.02
CA LYS A 78 -24.21 -9.00 -21.85
C LYS A 78 -24.02 -8.21 -20.56
N GLY A 79 -23.14 -7.20 -20.57
CA GLY A 79 -22.89 -6.33 -19.42
C GLY A 79 -24.01 -5.32 -19.21
N LYS A 80 -24.47 -5.18 -17.96
CA LYS A 80 -25.44 -4.16 -17.57
C LYS A 80 -24.72 -2.85 -17.29
N ARG A 81 -24.95 -1.80 -18.10
CA ARG A 81 -24.46 -0.44 -17.80
C ARG A 81 -25.26 0.11 -16.61
N LEU A 82 -24.59 0.34 -15.49
CA LEU A 82 -25.23 0.81 -14.26
C LEU A 82 -25.45 2.33 -14.24
N LYS A 83 -24.65 3.09 -14.98
CA LYS A 83 -24.76 4.55 -15.12
C LYS A 83 -24.43 4.97 -16.56
N SER A 84 -25.11 5.99 -17.07
CA SER A 84 -24.83 6.57 -18.39
C SER A 84 -23.60 7.48 -18.35
N GLU A 85 -22.96 7.76 -19.50
CA GLU A 85 -21.78 8.63 -19.56
C GLU A 85 -22.02 10.01 -18.91
N LYS A 86 -23.21 10.59 -19.11
CA LYS A 86 -23.59 11.87 -18.48
C LYS A 86 -23.67 11.82 -16.95
N GLU A 87 -24.04 10.67 -16.39
CA GLU A 87 -24.08 10.47 -14.95
C GLU A 87 -22.68 10.22 -14.37
N MET A 88 -21.75 9.75 -15.20
CA MET A 88 -20.35 9.58 -14.82
C MET A 88 -19.63 10.93 -14.80
N ASP A 89 -19.82 11.75 -15.83
CA ASP A 89 -19.20 13.09 -15.93
C ASP A 89 -19.57 13.95 -14.71
N LYS A 90 -20.85 13.96 -14.35
CA LYS A 90 -21.35 14.68 -13.18
C LYS A 90 -20.75 14.16 -11.86
N TYR A 91 -20.53 12.85 -11.78
CA TYR A 91 -19.92 12.22 -10.60
C TYR A 91 -18.43 12.59 -10.44
N PHE A 92 -17.72 12.82 -11.55
CA PHE A 92 -16.32 13.24 -11.53
C PHE A 92 -16.13 14.75 -11.38
N GLU A 93 -17.11 15.57 -11.79
CA GLU A 93 -17.12 17.02 -11.51
C GLU A 93 -17.47 17.33 -10.04
N GLU A 94 -18.24 16.46 -9.37
CA GLU A 94 -18.58 16.58 -7.95
C GLU A 94 -17.48 16.03 -7.00
N LEU A 95 -16.34 15.58 -7.53
CA LEU A 95 -15.16 15.06 -6.82
C LEU A 95 -14.06 16.13 -6.69
#